data_AF-A0A6I3MMW1-F1
#
_entry.id   AF-A0A6I3MMW1-F1
#
_cell.length_a   1.000
_cell.length_b   1.000
_cell.length_c   1.000
_cell.angle_alpha   90.00
_cell.angle_beta   90.00
_cell.angle_gamma   90.00
#
_symmetry.space_group_name_H-M   'P 1'
#
loop_
_entity.id
_entity.type
_entity.pdbx_description
1 polymer ?
#
loop_
_entity_poly.entity_id
_entity_poly.type
_entity_poly.pdbx_seq_one_letter_code
_entity_poly.pdbx_strand_id
1 'polypeptide(L)' 'MKDIELLETELVDRIYKLFLKKYEGNKSSLARNSNCTEATIRRIFRNEQGITVNLLIRIANALDTTPSELLRDLNLKK' A
#
# COMPACT_ATOMS: atom_id res chain seq x y z
N MET A 1 -12.71 14.48 5.56
CA MET A 1 -11.26 14.42 5.27
C MET A 1 -10.54 13.54 6.27
N LYS A 2 -10.64 13.79 7.59
CA LYS A 2 -10.02 12.94 8.63
C LYS A 2 -10.28 11.43 8.47
N ASP A 3 -11.51 11.04 8.14
CA ASP A 3 -11.86 9.62 8.00
C ASP A 3 -11.15 8.94 6.82
N ILE A 4 -10.95 9.65 5.70
CA ILE A 4 -10.22 9.13 4.54
C ILE A 4 -8.72 8.99 4.87
N GLU A 5 -8.13 10.01 5.52
CA GLU A 5 -6.73 9.98 5.94
C GLU A 5 -6.43 8.81 6.91
N LEU A 6 -7.36 8.51 7.82
CA LEU A 6 -7.27 7.36 8.73
C LEU A 6 -7.26 6.03 7.97
N LEU A 7 -8.16 5.88 6.99
CA LEU A 7 -8.24 4.67 6.18
C LEU A 7 -7.03 4.49 5.27
N GLU A 8 -6.54 5.59 4.67
CA GLU A 8 -5.29 5.56 3.90
C GLU A 8 -4.10 5.17 4.77
N THR A 9 -4.01 5.72 5.99
CA THR A 9 -2.95 5.37 6.94
C THR A 9 -2.99 3.88 7.30
N GLU A 10 -4.17 3.33 7.57
CA GLU A 10 -4.32 1.91 7.90
C GLU A 10 -3.99 1.00 6.70
N LEU A 11 -4.44 1.38 5.49
CA LEU A 11 -4.08 0.68 4.27
C LEU A 11 -2.57 0.68 4.05
N VAL A 12 -1.91 1.83 4.23
CA VAL A 12 -0.46 1.97 4.09
C VAL A 12 0.29 1.13 5.12
N ASP A 13 -0.17 1.09 6.38
CA ASP A 13 0.44 0.26 7.43
C ASP A 13 0.36 -1.24 7.10
N ARG A 14 -0.79 -1.71 6.59
CA ARG A 14 -0.94 -3.11 6.16
C ARG A 14 -0.01 -3.47 5.01
N ILE A 15 0.05 -2.61 3.99
CA ILE A 15 0.99 -2.76 2.87
C ILE A 15 2.42 -2.79 3.40
N TYR A 16 2.77 -1.91 4.34
CA TYR A 16 4.10 -1.82 4.92
C TYR A 16 4.51 -3.09 5.68
N LYS A 17 3.60 -3.67 6.46
CA LYS A 17 3.84 -4.95 7.17
C LYS A 17 4.11 -6.11 6.21
N LEU A 18 3.28 -6.25 5.17
CA LEU A 18 3.48 -7.27 4.13
C LEU A 18 4.79 -7.04 3.36
N PHE A 19 5.09 -5.78 3.06
CA PHE A 19 6.34 -5.37 2.44
C PHE A 19 7.57 -5.78 3.27
N LEU A 20 7.57 -5.54 4.59
CA LEU A 20 8.67 -5.95 5.46
C LEU A 20 8.84 -7.47 5.46
N LYS A 21 7.74 -8.23 5.49
CA LYS A 21 7.76 -9.70 5.46
C LYS A 21 8.29 -10.27 4.15
N LYS A 22 7.86 -9.73 3.01
CA LYS A 22 8.19 -10.29 1.68
C LYS A 22 9.51 -9.78 1.12
N TYR A 23 9.83 -8.50 1.37
CA TYR A 23 10.95 -7.81 0.73
C TYR A 23 12.03 -7.37 1.72
N GLU A 24 11.90 -7.68 3.00
CA GLU A 24 12.93 -7.42 4.03
C GLU A 24 13.37 -5.94 4.07
N GLY A 25 12.44 -5.01 3.82
CA GLY A 25 12.74 -3.58 3.80
C GLY A 25 13.30 -3.04 2.47
N ASN A 26 13.45 -3.88 1.44
CA ASN A 26 13.94 -3.48 0.12
C ASN A 26 12.84 -2.81 -0.74
N LYS A 27 12.75 -1.49 -0.68
CA LYS A 27 11.74 -0.69 -1.41
C LYS A 27 11.91 -0.78 -2.92
N SER A 28 13.14 -0.91 -3.40
CA SER A 28 13.47 -1.11 -4.82
C SER A 28 12.83 -2.39 -5.36
N SER A 29 12.82 -3.48 -4.58
CA SER A 29 12.18 -4.75 -4.97
C SER A 29 10.66 -4.62 -5.06
N LEU A 30 10.02 -3.99 -4.07
CA LEU A 30 8.57 -3.74 -4.14
C LEU A 30 8.21 -2.86 -5.33
N ALA A 31 8.97 -1.79 -5.56
CA ALA A 31 8.74 -0.86 -6.66
C ALA A 31 8.82 -1.57 -8.02
N ARG A 32 9.88 -2.37 -8.23
CA ARG A 32 10.05 -3.17 -9.46
C ARG A 32 8.88 -4.12 -9.69
N ASN A 33 8.49 -4.88 -8.67
CA ASN A 33 7.40 -5.86 -8.79
C ASN A 33 6.01 -5.21 -8.90
N SER A 34 5.84 -4.00 -8.38
CA SER A 34 4.60 -3.21 -8.51
C SER A 34 4.60 -2.33 -9.78
N ASN A 35 5.62 -2.45 -10.64
CA ASN A 35 5.83 -1.63 -11.83
C ASN A 35 5.71 -0.11 -11.55
N CYS A 36 6.37 0.37 -10.51
CA CYS A 36 6.44 1.79 -10.17
C CYS A 36 7.85 2.19 -9.75
N THR A 37 8.06 3.48 -9.46
CA THR A 37 9.36 3.96 -8.99
C THR A 37 9.51 3.74 -7.48
N GLU A 38 10.75 3.61 -6.99
CA GLU A 38 10.99 3.59 -5.54
C GLU A 38 10.55 4.90 -4.88
N ALA A 39 10.64 6.04 -5.58
CA ALA A 39 10.14 7.32 -5.10
C ALA A 39 8.63 7.27 -4.83
N THR A 40 7.85 6.61 -5.69
CA THR A 40 6.41 6.39 -5.48
C THR A 40 6.16 5.58 -4.21
N ILE A 41 6.86 4.46 -4.00
CA ILE A 41 6.75 3.66 -2.77
C ILE A 41 7.10 4.47 -1.52
N ARG A 42 8.19 5.27 -1.58
CA ARG A 42 8.58 6.13 -0.45
C ARG A 42 7.52 7.17 -0.10
N ARG A 43 6.89 7.80 -1.10
CA ARG A 43 5.83 8.80 -0.88
C ARG A 43 4.57 8.17 -0.27
N ILE A 44 4.17 6.99 -0.74
CA ILE A 44 3.04 6.23 -0.16
C ILE A 44 3.31 5.92 1.31
N PHE A 45 4.49 5.36 1.63
CA PHE A 45 4.85 5.02 3.01
C PHE A 45 4.97 6.23 3.95
N ARG A 46 5.07 7.44 3.40
CA ARG A 46 5.05 8.69 4.16
C ARG A 46 3.69 9.38 4.17
N ASN A 47 2.67 8.76 3.58
CA ASN A 47 1.36 9.37 3.33
C ASN A 47 1.44 10.71 2.55
N GLU A 48 2.50 10.91 1.75
CA GLU A 48 2.66 12.09 0.88
C GLU A 48 1.92 11.91 -0.46
N GLN A 49 1.50 10.68 -0.76
CA GLN A 49 0.78 10.32 -1.98
C GLN A 49 -0.22 9.20 -1.69
N GLY A 50 -1.49 9.45 -2.01
CA GLY A 50 -2.54 8.44 -1.96
C GLY A 50 -2.35 7.32 -2.99
N ILE A 51 -3.06 6.22 -2.79
CA ILE A 51 -2.96 5.03 -3.64
C ILE A 51 -4.12 5.00 -4.63
N THR A 52 -3.83 5.12 -5.92
CA THR A 52 -4.84 4.90 -6.96
C THR A 52 -5.21 3.43 -7.08
N VAL A 53 -6.41 3.11 -7.56
CA VAL A 53 -6.88 1.70 -7.70
C VAL A 53 -5.91 0.83 -8.51
N ASN A 54 -5.37 1.35 -9.62
CA ASN A 54 -4.38 0.63 -10.43
C ASN A 54 -3.07 0.38 -9.65
N LEU A 55 -2.63 1.32 -8.83
CA LEU A 55 -1.45 1.14 -7.99
C LEU A 55 -1.71 0.13 -6.86
N LEU A 56 -2.90 0.15 -6.26
CA LEU A 56 -3.32 -0.84 -5.27
C LEU A 56 -3.28 -2.26 -5.84
N ILE A 57 -3.84 -2.48 -7.04
CA ILE A 57 -3.84 -3.79 -7.71
C ILE A 57 -2.40 -4.29 -7.93
N ARG A 58 -1.52 -3.43 -8.44
CA ARG A 58 -0.12 -3.81 -8.70
C ARG A 58 0.65 -4.11 -7.41
N ILE A 59 0.44 -3.32 -6.36
CA ILE A 59 1.04 -3.56 -5.04
C ILE A 59 0.52 -4.86 -4.43
N ALA A 60 -0.80 -5.12 -4.51
CA ALA A 60 -1.40 -6.35 -4.01
C ALA A 60 -0.79 -7.59 -4.69
N ASN A 61 -0.71 -7.57 -6.03
CA ASN A 61 -0.07 -8.63 -6.80
C ASN A 61 1.41 -8.80 -6.41
N ALA A 62 2.15 -7.71 -6.25
CA ALA A 62 3.54 -7.75 -5.81
C ALA A 62 3.69 -8.31 -4.39
N LEU A 63 2.66 -8.25 -3.54
CA LEU A 63 2.66 -8.75 -2.17
C LEU A 63 2.02 -10.14 -2.01
N ASP A 64 1.69 -10.83 -3.11
CA ASP A 64 0.96 -12.11 -3.12
C ASP A 64 -0.37 -12.05 -2.33
N THR A 65 -1.09 -10.94 -2.46
CA THR A 65 -2.40 -10.72 -1.84
C THR A 65 -3.37 -10.10 -2.84
N THR A 66 -4.61 -9.85 -2.42
CA THR A 66 -5.64 -9.21 -3.24
C THR A 66 -5.99 -7.82 -2.72
N PRO A 67 -6.47 -6.91 -3.59
CA PRO A 67 -6.97 -5.61 -3.14
C PRO A 67 -8.08 -5.73 -2.09
N SER A 68 -8.94 -6.74 -2.18
CA SER A 68 -10.01 -6.99 -1.21
C SER A 68 -9.48 -7.40 0.17
N GLU A 69 -8.38 -8.14 0.25
CA GLU A 69 -7.71 -8.44 1.52
C GLU A 69 -7.07 -7.19 2.12
N LEU A 70 -6.39 -6.38 1.31
CA LEU A 70 -5.80 -5.12 1.78
C LEU A 70 -6.86 -4.15 2.34
N LEU A 71 -8.03 -4.11 1.70
CA LEU A 71 -9.15 -3.25 2.08
C LEU A 71 -10.10 -3.90 3.12
N ARG A 72 -9.86 -5.15 3.54
CA ARG A 72 -10.77 -5.87 4.43
C ARG A 72 -10.96 -5.12 5.76
N ASP A 73 -12.18 -5.04 6.27
CA ASP A 73 -12.49 -4.38 7.55
C ASP A 73 -12.13 -2.87 7.61
N LEU A 74 -11.75 -2.24 6.49
CA LEU A 74 -11.65 -0.78 6.40
C LEU A 74 -13.07 -0.19 6.41
N ASN A 75 -13.55 0.14 7.61
CA ASN A 75 -14.89 0.67 7.80
C ASN A 75 -14.95 2.17 7.47
N LEU A 76 -15.57 2.49 6.34
CA LEU A 76 -15.90 3.86 5.91
C LEU A 76 -17.09 4.47 6.67
N LYS A 77 -17.70 3.75 7.62
CA LYS A 77 -18.91 4.20 8.30
C LYS A 77 -18.58 4.95 9.59
N LYS A 78 -19.09 6.18 9.67
CA LYS A 78 -19.65 6.72 10.91
C LYS A 78 -21.01 6.07 11.18
#